data_AF-A0A817ZYZ0-F1
#
_entry.id   AF-A0A817ZYZ0-F1
#
_cell.length_a   1.000
_cell.length_b   1.000
_cell.length_c   1.000
_cell.angle_alpha   90.00
_cell.angle_beta   90.00
_cell.angle_gamma   90.00
#
_symmetry.space_group_name_H-M   'P 1'
#
loop_
_entity.id
_entity.type
_entity.pdbx_description
1 polymer ?
#
loop_
_entity_poly.entity_id
_entity_poly.type
_entity_poly.pdbx_seq_one_letter_code
_entity_poly.pdbx_strand_id
1 'polypeptide(L)'
;MPSSLEWEETISMYKQACNEEIAEELNEDNISDHNIETRSASHHASIDIENLRVIDLKAELKARGQHVTGLKSDLKKRLAKILQQEKIDEEKTESSTNNNDEQQQQQQSSTTPNETASNSTKIETKEHTQADIDKLRKEIEAKYQLPSHRSILVHPTIAKGDKFDCRIVSLHYLLNYANKDTIKEKCFELYLFSEAFNEMLMRDYSYHIYRSLYSCLE
;
A
#
# COMPACT_ATOMS: atom_id res chain seq x y z
N MET A 1 5.02 25.18 -14.37
CA MET A 1 5.58 23.82 -14.55
C MET A 1 6.92 23.79 -13.83
N PRO A 2 7.28 22.70 -13.15
CA PRO A 2 8.56 22.62 -12.44
C PRO A 2 9.74 22.88 -13.39
N SER A 3 10.76 23.56 -12.89
CA SER A 3 12.04 23.71 -13.59
C SER A 3 12.75 22.36 -13.71
N SER A 4 13.76 22.28 -14.59
CA SER A 4 14.55 21.04 -14.69
C SER A 4 15.25 20.70 -13.37
N LEU A 5 15.69 21.73 -12.64
CA LEU A 5 16.33 21.57 -11.33
C LEU A 5 15.35 21.00 -10.31
N GLU A 6 14.15 21.59 -10.23
CA GLU A 6 13.09 21.12 -9.32
C GLU A 6 12.68 19.68 -9.62
N TRP A 7 12.71 19.26 -10.89
CA TRP A 7 12.44 17.88 -11.31
C TRP A 7 13.54 16.90 -10.88
N GLU A 8 14.80 17.30 -10.99
CA GLU A 8 15.94 16.49 -10.53
C GLU A 8 15.94 16.34 -9.01
N GLU A 9 15.62 17.41 -8.27
CA GLU A 9 15.44 17.39 -6.83
C GLU A 9 14.31 16.43 -6.41
N THR A 10 13.15 16.48 -7.09
CA THR A 10 12.05 15.56 -6.79
C THR A 10 12.42 14.11 -7.06
N ILE A 11 13.14 13.82 -8.16
CA ILE A 11 13.65 12.47 -8.43
C ILE A 11 14.59 12.01 -7.31
N SER A 12 15.47 12.90 -6.83
CA SER A 12 16.40 12.59 -5.75
C SER A 12 15.65 12.25 -4.45
N MET A 13 14.65 13.04 -4.09
CA MET A 13 13.81 12.80 -2.91
C MET A 13 13.08 11.45 -3.00
N TYR A 14 12.52 11.11 -4.15
CA TYR A 14 11.85 9.81 -4.36
C TYR A 14 12.80 8.63 -4.21
N LYS A 15 14.03 8.74 -4.73
CA LYS A 15 15.06 7.72 -4.57
C LYS A 15 15.49 7.57 -3.11
N GLN A 16 15.59 8.69 -2.38
CA GLN A 16 15.90 8.65 -0.96
C GLN A 16 14.81 7.96 -0.15
N ALA A 17 13.53 8.30 -0.37
CA ALA A 17 12.40 7.64 0.28
C ALA A 17 12.35 6.13 -0.02
N CYS A 18 12.63 5.74 -1.28
CA CYS A 18 12.74 4.34 -1.67
C CYS A 18 13.85 3.61 -0.87
N ASN A 19 15.02 4.23 -0.72
CA ASN A 19 16.13 3.66 0.04
C ASN A 19 15.83 3.58 1.55
N GLU A 20 15.13 4.56 2.11
CA GLU A 20 14.71 4.57 3.52
C GLU A 20 13.70 3.44 3.79
N GLU A 21 12.70 3.22 2.93
CA GLU A 21 11.74 2.10 3.07
C GLU A 21 12.44 0.73 2.95
N ILE A 22 13.42 0.60 2.04
CA ILE A 22 14.26 -0.60 1.96
C ILE A 22 15.03 -0.82 3.27
N ALA A 23 15.61 0.25 3.84
CA ALA A 23 16.39 0.16 5.07
C ALA A 23 15.52 -0.15 6.30
N GLU A 24 14.29 0.38 6.38
CA GLU A 24 13.35 0.08 7.45
C GLU A 24 12.90 -1.38 7.42
N GLU A 25 12.49 -1.91 6.26
CA GLU A 25 12.11 -3.33 6.13
C GLU A 25 13.27 -4.28 6.49
N LEU A 26 14.52 -3.91 6.15
CA LEU A 26 15.71 -4.70 6.52
C LEU A 26 16.12 -4.55 8.00
N ASN A 27 15.81 -3.42 8.65
CA ASN A 27 16.16 -3.18 10.06
C ASN A 27 15.10 -3.71 11.04
N GLU A 28 13.82 -3.77 10.67
CA GLU A 28 12.74 -4.32 11.53
C GLU A 28 12.92 -5.82 11.84
N ASP A 29 13.74 -6.54 11.05
CA ASP A 29 14.11 -7.93 11.29
C ASP A 29 15.06 -8.11 12.50
N ASN A 30 15.76 -7.07 12.94
CA ASN A 30 16.72 -7.12 14.06
C ASN A 30 16.09 -7.02 15.46
N ILE A 31 14.77 -6.97 15.57
CA ILE A 31 14.10 -7.03 16.89
C ILE A 31 14.27 -8.45 17.45
N SER A 32 15.18 -8.59 18.44
CA SER A 32 15.45 -9.83 19.14
C SER A 32 14.17 -10.39 19.80
N ASP A 33 13.94 -11.70 19.65
CA ASP A 33 12.79 -12.43 20.21
C ASP A 33 12.56 -12.25 21.72
N HIS A 34 13.60 -11.84 22.45
CA HIS A 34 13.57 -11.59 23.88
C HIS A 34 12.81 -10.32 24.30
N ASN A 35 12.61 -9.35 23.40
CA ASN A 35 12.00 -8.06 23.75
C ASN A 35 10.48 -7.99 23.44
N ILE A 36 9.87 -9.13 23.12
CA ILE A 36 8.47 -9.23 22.67
C ILE A 36 7.62 -9.72 23.83
N GLU A 37 6.83 -8.81 24.41
CA GLU A 37 5.85 -9.08 25.46
C GLU A 37 4.86 -10.16 25.02
N THR A 38 4.69 -11.20 25.84
CA THR A 38 3.65 -12.21 25.64
C THR A 38 2.31 -11.64 26.09
N ARG A 39 1.50 -11.18 25.13
CA ARG A 39 0.10 -10.79 25.36
C ARG A 39 -0.84 -11.93 24.97
N SER A 40 -2.09 -11.88 25.41
CA SER A 40 -3.14 -12.79 24.96
C SER A 40 -3.48 -12.55 23.49
N ALA A 41 -3.76 -13.61 22.73
CA ALA A 41 -4.13 -13.52 21.32
C ALA A 41 -5.40 -12.68 21.13
N SER A 42 -5.34 -11.65 20.27
CA SER A 42 -6.51 -10.81 19.97
C SER A 42 -7.50 -11.56 19.06
N HIS A 43 -8.79 -11.23 19.09
CA HIS A 43 -9.81 -11.90 18.27
C HIS A 43 -9.63 -11.57 16.78
N HIS A 44 -9.82 -12.55 15.88
CA HIS A 44 -9.55 -12.43 14.44
C HIS A 44 -10.21 -11.23 13.76
N ALA A 45 -11.44 -10.86 14.18
CA ALA A 45 -12.19 -9.73 13.64
C ALA A 45 -11.64 -8.34 14.03
N SER A 46 -10.82 -8.26 15.08
CA SER A 46 -10.27 -6.99 15.61
C SER A 46 -8.86 -6.66 15.09
N ILE A 47 -8.25 -7.57 14.33
CA ILE A 47 -6.86 -7.45 13.88
C ILE A 47 -6.82 -6.92 12.45
N ASP A 48 -6.23 -5.74 12.26
CA ASP A 48 -5.96 -5.19 10.93
C ASP A 48 -4.56 -5.57 10.45
N ILE A 49 -4.47 -6.69 9.74
CA ILE A 49 -3.20 -7.30 9.29
C ILE A 49 -2.38 -6.34 8.41
N GLU A 50 -3.03 -5.42 7.68
CA GLU A 50 -2.32 -4.57 6.73
C GLU A 50 -1.51 -3.46 7.41
N ASN A 51 -1.95 -3.00 8.57
CA ASN A 51 -1.35 -1.84 9.24
C ASN A 51 -0.57 -2.19 10.52
N LEU A 52 -0.42 -3.49 10.85
CA LEU A 52 0.37 -3.91 12.01
C LEU A 52 1.86 -3.71 11.79
N ARG A 53 2.53 -3.22 12.84
CA ARG A 53 4.00 -3.16 12.91
C ARG A 53 4.58 -4.55 13.12
N VAL A 54 5.84 -4.76 12.75
CA VAL A 54 6.52 -6.06 12.91
C VAL A 54 6.50 -6.55 14.37
N ILE A 55 6.67 -5.64 15.35
CA ILE A 55 6.58 -5.99 16.78
C ILE A 55 5.21 -6.59 17.12
N ASP A 56 4.14 -5.97 16.65
CA ASP A 56 2.76 -6.37 16.93
C ASP A 56 2.43 -7.69 16.18
N LEU A 57 2.92 -7.86 14.95
CA LEU A 57 2.82 -9.11 14.19
C LEU A 57 3.52 -10.28 14.91
N LYS A 58 4.74 -10.05 15.40
CA LYS A 58 5.48 -11.07 16.17
C LYS A 58 4.79 -11.37 17.50
N ALA A 59 4.24 -10.37 18.19
CA ALA A 59 3.51 -10.58 19.44
C ALA A 59 2.24 -11.45 19.22
N GLU A 60 1.44 -11.17 18.19
CA GLU A 60 0.23 -11.95 17.86
C GLU A 60 0.54 -13.38 17.41
N LEU A 61 1.64 -13.57 16.66
CA LEU A 61 2.13 -14.91 16.29
C LEU A 61 2.64 -15.67 17.53
N LYS A 62 3.41 -15.02 18.42
CA LYS A 62 3.91 -15.62 19.66
C LYS A 62 2.77 -16.01 20.60
N ALA A 63 1.74 -15.17 20.72
CA ALA A 63 0.53 -15.44 21.51
C ALA A 63 -0.23 -16.69 21.04
N ARG A 64 -0.12 -17.03 19.75
CA ARG A 64 -0.71 -18.22 19.11
C ARG A 64 0.24 -19.42 19.04
N GLY A 65 1.42 -19.33 19.69
CA GLY A 65 2.44 -20.39 19.67
C GLY A 65 3.10 -20.59 18.30
N GLN A 66 3.08 -19.57 17.45
CA GLN A 66 3.61 -19.63 16.09
C GLN A 66 5.01 -19.02 16.01
N HIS A 67 5.73 -19.44 14.99
CA HIS A 67 7.08 -18.96 14.74
C HIS A 67 7.08 -17.49 14.29
N VAL A 68 8.00 -16.69 14.84
CA VAL A 68 8.01 -15.22 14.75
C VAL A 68 9.16 -14.64 13.91
N THR A 69 9.92 -15.48 13.21
CA THR A 69 11.00 -14.99 12.34
C THR A 69 10.59 -14.97 10.86
N GLY A 70 11.30 -14.14 10.08
CA GLY A 70 11.04 -13.84 8.68
C GLY A 70 10.56 -12.40 8.46
N LEU A 71 10.56 -11.96 7.20
CA LEU A 71 10.15 -10.61 6.79
C LEU A 71 8.73 -10.27 7.25
N LYS A 72 8.44 -8.98 7.39
CA LYS A 72 7.09 -8.45 7.68
C LYS A 72 6.01 -9.06 6.81
N SER A 73 6.26 -9.20 5.51
CA SER A 73 5.30 -9.80 4.56
C SER A 73 5.00 -11.28 4.86
N ASP A 74 5.98 -12.05 5.35
CA ASP A 74 5.81 -13.45 5.71
C ASP A 74 5.12 -13.59 7.08
N LEU A 75 5.42 -12.70 8.03
CA LEU A 75 4.69 -12.59 9.29
C LEU A 75 3.21 -12.26 9.04
N LYS A 76 2.92 -11.31 8.14
CA LYS A 76 1.56 -10.98 7.70
C LYS A 76 0.84 -12.17 7.10
N LYS A 77 1.45 -12.87 6.13
CA LYS A 77 0.86 -14.07 5.49
C LYS A 77 0.59 -15.18 6.50
N ARG A 78 1.54 -15.42 7.41
CA ARG A 78 1.41 -16.44 8.46
C ARG A 78 0.25 -16.12 9.38
N LEU A 79 0.18 -14.88 9.89
CA LEU A 79 -0.92 -14.43 10.73
C LEU A 79 -2.27 -14.51 9.99
N ALA A 80 -2.33 -14.03 8.74
CA ALA A 80 -3.54 -14.10 7.92
C ALA A 80 -4.07 -15.52 7.73
N LYS A 81 -3.20 -16.50 7.50
CA LYS A 81 -3.59 -17.90 7.38
C LYS A 81 -4.21 -18.44 8.67
N ILE A 82 -3.67 -18.05 9.82
CA ILE A 82 -4.18 -18.49 11.13
C ILE A 82 -5.52 -17.85 11.45
N LEU A 83 -5.67 -16.54 11.19
CA LEU A 83 -6.93 -15.84 11.42
C LEU A 83 -8.05 -16.36 10.50
N GLN A 84 -7.72 -16.71 9.26
CA GLN A 84 -8.67 -17.38 8.36
C GLN A 84 -9.09 -18.75 8.89
N GLN A 85 -8.15 -19.51 9.48
CA GLN A 85 -8.46 -20.80 10.08
C GLN A 85 -9.35 -20.66 11.33
N GLU A 86 -9.04 -19.71 12.23
CA GLU A 86 -9.87 -19.38 13.41
C GLU A 86 -11.30 -19.02 12.99
N LYS A 87 -11.45 -18.19 11.95
CA LYS A 87 -12.76 -17.81 11.40
C LYS A 87 -13.54 -19.01 10.85
N ILE A 88 -12.88 -19.91 10.12
CA ILE A 88 -13.52 -21.12 9.58
C ILE A 88 -13.96 -22.07 10.71
N ASP A 89 -13.16 -22.18 11.76
CA ASP A 89 -13.48 -23.06 12.89
C ASP A 89 -14.62 -22.49 13.74
N GLU A 90 -14.70 -21.16 13.91
CA GLU A 90 -15.85 -20.48 14.53
C GLU A 90 -17.15 -20.67 13.75
N GLU A 91 -17.12 -20.49 12.42
CA GLU A 91 -18.29 -20.69 11.53
C GLU A 91 -18.79 -22.16 11.58
N LYS A 92 -17.90 -23.13 11.81
CA LYS A 92 -18.26 -24.55 12.01
C LYS A 92 -18.86 -24.82 13.39
N THR A 93 -18.42 -24.11 14.42
CA THR A 93 -19.01 -24.23 15.77
C THR A 93 -20.36 -23.54 15.90
N GLU A 94 -20.59 -22.40 15.24
CA GLU A 94 -21.88 -21.70 15.24
C GLU A 94 -22.97 -22.42 14.43
N SER A 95 -22.58 -23.15 13.37
CA SER A 95 -23.50 -23.99 12.59
C SER A 95 -23.90 -25.30 13.28
N SER A 96 -23.34 -25.59 14.47
CA SER A 96 -23.63 -26.81 15.24
C SER A 96 -24.67 -26.60 16.37
N THR A 97 -25.33 -25.44 16.47
CA THR A 97 -26.33 -25.17 17.53
C THR A 97 -27.79 -25.07 17.04
N ASN A 98 -28.11 -25.56 15.85
CA ASN A 98 -29.51 -25.74 15.44
C ASN A 98 -29.70 -27.00 14.58
N ASN A 99 -30.48 -27.93 15.16
CA ASN A 99 -31.06 -29.17 14.63
C ASN A 99 -30.31 -30.48 14.90
N ASN A 100 -30.90 -31.25 15.83
CA ASN A 100 -30.88 -32.71 15.87
C ASN A 100 -31.27 -33.28 14.49
N ASP A 101 -30.47 -34.18 13.92
CA ASP A 101 -30.73 -35.63 13.95
C ASP A 101 -29.72 -36.38 13.07
N GLU A 102 -29.12 -37.40 13.70
CA GLU A 102 -28.68 -38.69 13.16
C GLU A 102 -27.77 -38.85 11.92
N GLN A 103 -26.70 -39.63 12.17
CA GLN A 103 -25.93 -40.51 11.26
C GLN A 103 -24.89 -39.80 10.36
N GLN A 104 -23.58 -40.14 10.38
CA GLN A 104 -22.97 -41.47 10.47
C GLN A 104 -21.56 -41.41 11.09
N GLN A 105 -21.27 -42.42 11.90
CA GLN A 105 -20.00 -42.74 12.54
C GLN A 105 -18.97 -43.32 11.54
N GLN A 106 -17.68 -43.09 11.86
CA GLN A 106 -16.51 -44.01 11.83
C GLN A 106 -15.26 -43.18 11.43
N GLN A 107 -14.14 -43.13 12.16
CA GLN A 107 -13.51 -44.10 13.06
C GLN A 107 -12.54 -43.39 14.05
N GLN A 108 -12.64 -43.80 15.32
CA GLN A 108 -11.56 -44.14 16.27
C GLN A 108 -10.60 -43.06 16.83
N SER A 109 -11.05 -42.48 17.94
CA SER A 109 -10.34 -42.29 19.23
C SER A 109 -9.71 -43.62 19.75
N SER A 110 -8.71 -43.73 20.63
CA SER A 110 -8.17 -42.90 21.74
C SER A 110 -7.12 -43.75 22.47
N THR A 111 -6.03 -43.17 23.03
CA THR A 111 -5.66 -43.31 24.46
C THR A 111 -4.59 -42.28 24.88
N THR A 112 -4.86 -41.53 25.95
CA THR A 112 -4.01 -40.63 26.77
C THR A 112 -3.02 -41.43 27.66
N PRO A 113 -2.23 -40.84 28.59
CA PRO A 113 -1.41 -39.60 28.62
C PRO A 113 0.04 -39.88 29.15
N ASN A 114 1.06 -39.02 28.89
CA ASN A 114 2.09 -38.58 29.86
C ASN A 114 3.32 -37.87 29.26
N GLU A 115 3.93 -37.10 30.17
CA GLU A 115 5.05 -36.17 30.16
C GLU A 115 6.37 -36.57 29.45
N THR A 116 7.14 -35.52 29.16
CA THR A 116 8.62 -35.46 29.00
C THR A 116 9.27 -36.13 27.77
N ALA A 117 9.63 -35.29 26.78
CA ALA A 117 10.90 -35.38 26.04
C ALA A 117 11.08 -34.08 25.23
N SER A 118 11.85 -33.11 25.74
CA SER A 118 13.17 -32.79 25.18
C SER A 118 13.36 -33.27 23.73
N ASN A 119 13.12 -32.40 22.78
CA ASN A 119 13.85 -32.43 21.53
C ASN A 119 14.23 -31.01 21.14
N SER A 120 15.46 -30.69 21.52
CA SER A 120 16.29 -29.63 20.96
C SER A 120 16.41 -29.82 19.45
N THR A 121 15.44 -29.35 18.69
CA THR A 121 15.59 -29.19 17.25
C THR A 121 16.45 -27.96 17.04
N LYS A 122 17.73 -28.18 16.74
CA LYS A 122 18.66 -27.22 16.13
C LYS A 122 17.90 -26.32 15.16
N ILE A 123 17.67 -25.06 15.53
CA ILE A 123 17.16 -24.05 14.62
C ILE A 123 18.39 -23.39 14.01
N GLU A 124 18.71 -23.80 12.79
CA GLU A 124 19.59 -23.04 11.91
C GLU A 124 18.93 -21.68 11.68
N THR A 125 19.52 -20.64 12.27
CA THR A 125 19.34 -19.24 11.90
C THR A 125 19.70 -19.10 10.43
N LYS A 126 18.71 -19.17 9.54
CA LYS A 126 18.87 -18.74 8.16
C LYS A 126 18.79 -17.22 8.15
N GLU A 127 19.96 -16.59 8.26
CA GLU A 127 20.16 -15.22 7.79
C GLU A 127 19.63 -15.11 6.35
N HIS A 128 19.02 -13.98 6.01
CA HIS A 128 18.44 -13.77 4.69
C HIS A 128 19.46 -13.99 3.58
N THR A 129 19.11 -14.84 2.62
CA THR A 129 19.88 -14.98 1.39
C THR A 129 19.83 -13.69 0.59
N GLN A 130 20.94 -13.30 -0.04
CA GLN A 130 21.04 -12.09 -0.88
C GLN A 130 19.89 -11.98 -1.91
N ALA A 131 19.40 -13.12 -2.41
CA ALA A 131 18.28 -13.19 -3.34
C ALA A 131 16.95 -12.64 -2.80
N ASP A 132 16.68 -12.78 -1.49
CA ASP A 132 15.44 -12.29 -0.87
C ASP A 132 15.49 -10.77 -0.71
N ILE A 133 16.67 -10.24 -0.34
CA ILE A 133 16.94 -8.80 -0.25
C ILE A 133 16.80 -8.17 -1.63
N ASP A 134 17.37 -8.77 -2.68
CA ASP A 134 17.29 -8.26 -4.05
C ASP A 134 15.84 -8.26 -4.57
N LYS A 135 15.04 -9.26 -4.20
CA LYS A 135 13.61 -9.33 -4.56
C LYS A 135 12.81 -8.22 -3.86
N LEU A 136 13.02 -8.02 -2.57
CA LEU A 136 12.39 -6.95 -1.80
C LEU A 136 12.75 -5.57 -2.38
N ARG A 137 14.03 -5.36 -2.70
CA ARG A 137 14.52 -4.13 -3.32
C ARG A 137 13.79 -3.82 -4.61
N LYS A 138 13.64 -4.83 -5.48
CA LYS A 138 12.93 -4.70 -6.76
C LYS A 138 11.44 -4.38 -6.58
N GLU A 139 10.80 -4.96 -5.58
CA GLU A 139 9.39 -4.69 -5.27
C GLU A 139 9.17 -3.26 -4.74
N ILE A 140 10.09 -2.74 -3.92
CA ILE A 140 10.03 -1.37 -3.41
C ILE A 140 10.38 -0.36 -4.51
N GLU A 141 11.47 -0.57 -5.26
CA GLU A 141 11.87 0.30 -6.37
C GLU A 141 10.75 0.47 -7.42
N ALA A 142 9.99 -0.59 -7.71
CA ALA A 142 8.87 -0.53 -8.64
C ALA A 142 7.78 0.48 -8.22
N LYS A 143 7.61 0.76 -6.92
CA LYS A 143 6.65 1.75 -6.42
C LYS A 143 7.13 3.20 -6.61
N TYR A 144 8.45 3.40 -6.64
CA TYR A 144 9.09 4.72 -6.68
C TYR A 144 9.74 5.05 -8.03
N GLN A 145 9.46 4.26 -9.07
CA GLN A 145 10.01 4.48 -10.40
C GLN A 145 9.33 5.67 -11.09
N LEU A 146 10.04 6.79 -11.22
CA LEU A 146 9.59 7.92 -12.04
C LEU A 146 9.85 7.68 -13.53
N PRO A 147 8.94 8.11 -14.43
CA PRO A 147 9.16 8.09 -15.86
C PRO A 147 10.35 8.95 -16.27
N SER A 148 11.10 8.49 -17.29
CA SER A 148 12.27 9.21 -17.83
C SER A 148 11.90 10.47 -18.60
N HIS A 149 10.66 10.58 -19.05
CA HIS A 149 10.13 11.73 -19.78
C HIS A 149 9.18 12.50 -18.87
N ARG A 150 9.04 13.82 -19.07
CA ARG A 150 8.13 14.65 -18.28
C ARG A 150 6.71 14.11 -18.36
N SER A 151 6.18 13.67 -17.22
CA SER A 151 4.87 13.05 -17.10
C SER A 151 4.21 13.52 -15.82
N ILE A 152 2.88 13.62 -15.84
CA ILE A 152 2.10 13.83 -14.62
C ILE A 152 1.95 12.47 -13.95
N LEU A 153 2.57 12.30 -12.78
CA LEU A 153 2.37 11.13 -11.93
C LEU A 153 1.03 11.26 -11.21
N VAL A 154 0.18 10.25 -11.38
CA VAL A 154 -1.10 10.20 -10.69
C VAL A 154 -1.15 8.92 -9.86
N HIS A 155 -1.21 9.09 -8.54
CA HIS A 155 -1.50 8.02 -7.59
C HIS A 155 -2.93 8.21 -7.09
N PRO A 156 -3.94 7.67 -7.79
CA PRO A 156 -5.31 7.83 -7.34
C PRO A 156 -5.48 7.13 -5.99
N THR A 157 -5.94 7.87 -4.99
CA THR A 157 -6.48 7.30 -3.76
C THR A 157 -7.85 6.72 -4.09
N ILE A 158 -7.88 5.45 -4.50
CA ILE A 158 -9.11 4.75 -4.83
C ILE A 158 -9.88 4.52 -3.52
N ALA A 159 -10.76 5.45 -3.15
CA ALA A 159 -11.83 5.15 -2.21
C ALA A 159 -12.66 4.02 -2.83
N LYS A 160 -12.91 2.95 -2.07
CA LYS A 160 -13.55 1.70 -2.54
C LYS A 160 -14.80 2.01 -3.38
N GLY A 161 -14.69 1.91 -4.71
CA GLY A 161 -15.81 1.99 -5.64
C GLY A 161 -15.74 3.07 -6.72
N ASP A 162 -14.82 4.05 -6.65
CA ASP A 162 -14.75 5.10 -7.67
C ASP A 162 -13.70 4.80 -8.75
N LYS A 163 -14.09 4.92 -10.02
CA LYS A 163 -13.18 4.71 -11.16
C LYS A 163 -12.49 6.02 -11.47
N PHE A 164 -11.23 6.15 -11.05
CA PHE A 164 -10.40 7.27 -11.48
C PHE A 164 -10.28 7.28 -13.01
N ASP A 165 -10.63 8.39 -13.64
CA ASP A 165 -10.52 8.60 -15.08
C ASP A 165 -9.72 9.87 -15.38
N CYS A 166 -8.85 9.82 -16.38
CA CYS A 166 -8.05 10.94 -16.85
C CYS A 166 -8.43 11.22 -18.31
N ARG A 167 -8.84 12.46 -18.59
CA ARG A 167 -9.19 12.88 -19.94
C ARG A 167 -8.35 14.05 -20.41
N ILE A 168 -7.79 13.92 -21.60
CA ILE A 168 -7.19 15.05 -22.32
C ILE A 168 -8.33 15.89 -22.89
N VAL A 169 -8.37 17.16 -22.53
CA VAL A 169 -9.35 18.13 -23.02
C VAL A 169 -8.64 19.40 -23.48
N SER A 170 -9.18 20.06 -24.51
CA SER A 170 -8.63 21.32 -24.97
C SER A 170 -9.06 22.47 -24.06
N LEU A 171 -8.25 23.53 -24.02
CA LEU A 171 -8.60 24.75 -23.29
C LEU A 171 -9.94 25.34 -23.78
N HIS A 172 -10.18 25.32 -25.09
CA HIS A 172 -11.46 25.74 -25.68
C HIS A 172 -12.65 24.93 -25.15
N TYR A 173 -12.48 23.61 -24.98
CA TYR A 173 -13.51 22.76 -24.40
C TYR A 173 -13.80 23.15 -22.94
N LEU A 174 -12.77 23.45 -22.15
CA LEU A 174 -12.91 23.88 -20.76
C LEU A 174 -13.57 25.26 -20.62
N LEU A 175 -13.22 26.21 -21.48
CA LEU A 175 -13.86 27.54 -21.51
C LEU A 175 -15.33 27.46 -21.92
N ASN A 176 -15.69 26.54 -22.81
CA ASN A 176 -17.09 26.31 -23.20
C ASN A 176 -17.85 25.40 -22.23
N TYR A 177 -17.19 24.91 -21.18
CA TYR A 177 -17.81 24.02 -20.20
C TYR A 177 -18.92 24.73 -19.42
N ALA A 178 -18.80 26.07 -19.26
CA ALA A 178 -19.81 26.87 -18.58
C ALA A 178 -21.13 27.05 -19.36
N ASN A 179 -21.10 26.83 -20.68
CA ASN A 179 -22.25 27.05 -21.55
C ASN A 179 -23.17 25.83 -21.68
N LYS A 180 -22.84 24.74 -20.97
CA LYS A 180 -23.70 23.56 -20.87
C LYS A 180 -24.37 23.62 -19.51
N ASP A 181 -25.69 23.50 -19.44
CA ASP A 181 -26.52 23.43 -18.21
C ASP A 181 -26.16 22.28 -17.23
N THR A 182 -24.97 21.70 -17.40
CA THR A 182 -24.40 20.56 -16.68
C THR A 182 -23.28 20.96 -15.71
N ILE A 183 -23.03 22.25 -15.48
CA ILE A 183 -22.08 22.69 -14.45
C ILE A 183 -22.65 22.30 -13.08
N LYS A 184 -22.23 21.15 -12.58
CA LYS A 184 -22.25 20.87 -11.16
C LYS A 184 -21.18 21.76 -10.52
N GLU A 185 -21.45 22.37 -9.37
CA GLU A 185 -20.55 23.28 -8.63
C GLU A 185 -19.08 22.81 -8.58
N LYS A 186 -18.87 21.47 -8.60
CA LYS A 186 -17.57 20.79 -8.68
C LYS A 186 -16.69 21.18 -9.88
N CYS A 187 -17.21 21.87 -10.90
CA CYS A 187 -16.45 22.28 -12.08
C CYS A 187 -16.17 23.79 -12.17
N PHE A 188 -16.59 24.60 -11.19
CA PHE A 188 -16.42 26.05 -11.21
C PHE A 188 -14.93 26.46 -11.14
N GLU A 189 -14.16 25.86 -10.23
CA GLU A 189 -12.73 26.16 -10.08
C GLU A 189 -11.95 25.85 -11.36
N LEU A 190 -12.34 24.79 -12.07
CA LEU A 190 -11.73 24.41 -13.34
C LEU A 190 -12.00 25.44 -14.45
N TYR A 191 -13.22 26.00 -14.48
CA TYR A 191 -13.56 27.08 -15.39
C TYR A 191 -12.76 28.35 -15.07
N LEU A 192 -12.74 28.76 -13.80
CA LEU A 192 -12.00 29.94 -13.35
C LEU A 192 -10.49 29.82 -13.66
N PHE A 193 -9.91 28.65 -13.43
CA PHE A 193 -8.53 28.35 -13.82
C PHE A 193 -8.34 28.49 -15.34
N SER A 194 -9.27 27.95 -16.12
CA SER A 194 -9.19 27.99 -17.59
C SER A 194 -9.26 29.41 -18.13
N GLU A 195 -10.10 30.26 -17.55
CA GLU A 195 -10.21 31.68 -17.88
C GLU A 195 -8.91 32.43 -17.57
N ALA A 196 -8.40 32.31 -16.34
CA ALA A 196 -7.14 32.95 -15.94
C ALA A 196 -5.95 32.47 -16.79
N PHE A 197 -5.89 31.18 -17.09
CA PHE A 197 -4.85 30.62 -17.96
C PHE A 197 -4.96 31.15 -19.40
N ASN A 198 -6.18 31.27 -19.92
CA ASN A 198 -6.41 31.86 -21.24
C ASN A 198 -6.00 33.34 -21.29
N GLU A 199 -6.35 34.14 -20.27
CA GLU A 199 -5.91 35.53 -20.17
C GLU A 199 -4.39 35.67 -20.14
N MET A 200 -3.71 34.82 -19.35
CA MET A 200 -2.24 34.79 -19.30
C MET A 200 -1.63 34.53 -20.68
N LEU A 201 -2.14 33.52 -21.41
CA LEU A 201 -1.70 33.22 -22.78
C LEU A 201 -1.95 34.38 -23.73
N MET A 202 -3.15 34.95 -23.72
CA MET A 202 -3.51 36.07 -24.58
C MET A 202 -2.60 37.28 -24.34
N ARG A 203 -2.28 37.58 -23.08
CA ARG A 203 -1.38 38.66 -22.71
C ARG A 203 0.03 38.42 -23.21
N ASP A 204 0.55 37.21 -23.03
CA ASP A 204 1.91 36.85 -23.46
C ASP A 204 2.05 36.88 -25.00
N TYR A 205 1.10 36.28 -25.72
CA TYR A 205 1.07 36.34 -27.19
C TYR A 205 0.92 37.77 -27.71
N SER A 206 0.07 38.58 -27.09
CA SER A 206 -0.11 39.99 -27.49
C SER A 206 1.19 40.79 -27.32
N TYR A 207 1.92 40.56 -26.21
CA TYR A 207 3.22 41.17 -26.00
C TYR A 207 4.26 40.72 -27.04
N HIS A 208 4.30 39.42 -27.35
CA HIS A 208 5.18 38.88 -28.38
C HIS A 208 4.90 39.47 -29.77
N ILE A 209 3.62 39.58 -30.14
CA ILE A 209 3.21 40.21 -31.41
C ILE A 209 3.63 41.67 -31.42
N TYR A 210 3.32 42.43 -30.35
CA TYR A 210 3.70 43.83 -30.23
C TYR A 210 5.21 44.01 -30.37
N ARG A 211 6.01 43.24 -29.63
CA ARG A 211 7.47 43.30 -29.68
C ARG A 211 8.01 43.00 -31.07
N SER A 212 7.44 42.00 -31.75
CA SER A 212 7.85 41.62 -33.11
C SER A 212 7.54 42.72 -34.13
N LEU A 213 6.36 43.34 -34.03
CA LEU A 213 5.99 44.46 -34.89
C LEU A 213 6.87 45.69 -34.61
N TYR A 214 7.13 45.98 -33.34
CA TYR A 214 8.00 47.09 -32.94
C TYR A 214 9.43 46.90 -33.45
N SER A 215 9.99 45.70 -33.36
CA SER A 215 11.33 45.41 -33.90
C SER A 215 11.44 45.47 -35.42
N CYS A 216 10.32 45.43 -36.14
CA CYS A 216 10.30 45.62 -37.60
C CYS A 216 10.19 47.10 -38.01
N LEU A 217 9.94 47.99 -37.05
CA LEU A 217 9.82 49.44 -37.27
C LEU A 217 11.14 50.19 -36.99
N GLU A 218 12.09 49.56 -36.27
CA GLU A 218 13.50 49.96 -36.18
C GLU A 218 14.31 49.43 -37.37
#